data_AF-A0A842VQM4-F1
#
_entry.id   AF-A0A842VQM4-F1
#
_cell.length_a   1.000
_cell.length_b   1.000
_cell.length_c   1.000
_cell.angle_alpha   90.00
_cell.angle_beta   90.00
_cell.angle_gamma   90.00
#
_symmetry.space_group_name_H-M   'P 1'
#
loop_
_entity.id
_entity.type
_entity.pdbx_description
1 polymer ?
#
loop_
_entity_poly.entity_id
_entity_poly.type
_entity_poly.pdbx_seq_one_letter_code
_entity_poly.pdbx_strand_id
1 'polypeptide(L)'
;MKRHQKSFFGQKTGMIFDSSDWEQECVYFTFLSKLQDGNWERPSDNQGRRIKINLGELIMIRRVLMGVDNRWSTVHVFNEEKTSIAISRDKTHAEHIWIMVDKYRKNIRPPETEILLLLIAHIISEKIEHATAVKFGSYNSKSHKVITKGSENNENQTRKIENRDKYKNDKIEEDQMNSEKKEYYCKTFSI
;
A
#
# COMPACT_ATOMS: atom_id res chain seq x y z
N MET A 1 5.08 14.62 11.64
CA MET A 1 5.02 13.24 12.13
C MET A 1 4.19 12.45 11.13
N LYS A 2 4.75 11.50 10.37
CA LYS A 2 3.95 10.73 9.40
C LYS A 2 4.09 9.23 9.66
N ARG A 3 3.77 8.84 10.89
CA ARG A 3 3.56 7.46 11.30
C ARG A 3 2.28 7.42 12.10
N HIS A 4 1.37 6.54 11.70
CA HIS A 4 0.09 6.31 12.35
C HIS A 4 0.17 5.01 13.11
N GLN A 5 -0.31 5.03 14.35
CA GLN A 5 -0.45 3.83 15.16
C GLN A 5 -1.85 3.79 15.76
N LYS A 6 -2.50 2.63 15.68
CA LYS A 6 -3.82 2.41 16.26
C LYS A 6 -3.93 1.01 16.84
N SER A 7 -4.39 0.94 18.08
CA SER A 7 -4.58 -0.33 18.78
C SER A 7 -6.06 -0.72 18.82
N PHE A 8 -6.30 -2.02 18.63
CA PHE A 8 -7.60 -2.68 18.66
C PHE A 8 -7.52 -3.84 19.66
N PHE A 9 -7.92 -3.58 20.91
CA PHE A 9 -7.90 -4.59 21.97
C PHE A 9 -9.28 -5.22 22.17
N GLY A 10 -9.31 -6.55 22.21
CA GLY A 10 -10.47 -7.33 22.65
C GLY A 10 -10.23 -7.96 24.02
N GLN A 11 -11.08 -8.94 24.38
CA GLN A 11 -10.96 -9.64 25.66
C GLN A 11 -9.72 -10.55 25.75
N LYS A 12 -9.38 -11.24 24.66
CA LYS A 12 -8.31 -12.25 24.61
C LYS A 12 -7.18 -11.93 23.65
N THR A 13 -7.44 -11.15 22.61
CA THR A 13 -6.48 -10.81 21.56
C THR A 13 -6.52 -9.31 21.29
N GLY A 14 -5.33 -8.71 21.19
CA GLY A 14 -5.11 -7.34 20.73
C GLY A 14 -4.40 -7.33 19.39
N MET A 15 -4.64 -6.29 18.62
CA MET A 15 -3.93 -6.00 17.38
C MET A 15 -3.48 -4.54 17.40
N ILE A 16 -2.23 -4.28 17.04
CA ILE A 16 -1.68 -2.94 16.86
C ILE A 16 -1.38 -2.77 15.37
N PHE A 17 -2.05 -1.80 14.76
CA PHE A 17 -1.74 -1.30 13.43
C PHE A 17 -0.64 -0.25 13.55
N ASP A 18 0.39 -0.36 12.71
CA ASP A 18 1.49 0.58 12.62
C ASP A 18 1.80 0.84 11.14
N SER A 19 1.62 2.09 10.69
CA SER A 19 1.80 2.45 9.29
C SER A 19 3.25 2.37 8.81
N SER A 20 4.22 2.14 9.70
CA SER A 20 5.64 2.33 9.43
C SER A 20 5.97 3.76 8.97
N ASP A 21 7.20 3.96 8.49
CA ASP A 21 7.64 5.23 7.89
C ASP A 21 6.91 5.45 6.55
N TRP A 22 6.37 6.66 6.32
CA TRP A 22 5.68 7.08 5.09
C TRP A 22 6.41 6.75 3.78
N GLU A 23 7.75 6.66 3.75
CA GLU A 23 8.53 6.27 2.57
C GLU A 23 8.61 4.75 2.34
N GLN A 24 8.15 3.94 3.30
CA GLN A 24 8.13 2.48 3.18
C GLN A 24 6.76 2.00 2.70
N GLU A 25 6.75 1.19 1.63
CA GLU A 25 5.55 0.57 1.04
C GLU A 25 4.98 -0.60 1.87
N CYS A 26 4.99 -0.46 3.20
CA CYS A 26 4.50 -1.49 4.10
C CYS A 26 3.86 -0.91 5.36
N VAL A 27 3.07 -1.76 6.02
CA VAL A 27 2.58 -1.54 7.38
C VAL A 27 2.90 -2.77 8.22
N TYR A 28 2.82 -2.63 9.53
CA TYR A 28 3.01 -3.74 10.46
C TYR A 28 1.76 -3.96 11.28
N PHE A 29 1.32 -5.22 11.37
CA PHE A 29 0.33 -5.63 12.34
C PHE A 29 1.04 -6.43 13.44
N THR A 30 0.83 -6.02 14.69
CA THR A 30 1.34 -6.75 15.85
C THR A 30 0.16 -7.35 16.62
N PHE A 31 0.15 -8.66 16.79
CA PHE A 31 -0.87 -9.40 17.52
C PHE A 31 -0.34 -9.83 18.88
N LEU A 32 -1.18 -9.67 19.90
CA LEU A 32 -0.88 -9.98 21.28
C LEU A 32 -2.04 -10.78 21.89
N SER A 33 -1.73 -11.75 22.72
CA SER A 33 -2.72 -12.46 23.52
C SER A 33 -2.67 -12.03 24.97
N LYS A 34 -3.84 -12.07 25.62
CA LYS A 34 -3.94 -11.92 27.07
C LYS A 34 -3.51 -13.22 27.73
N LEU A 35 -2.56 -13.12 28.65
CA LEU A 35 -2.00 -14.20 29.44
C LEU A 35 -2.98 -14.61 30.56
N GLN A 36 -2.72 -15.77 31.18
CA GLN A 36 -3.57 -16.33 32.25
C GLN A 36 -3.61 -15.45 33.51
N ASP A 37 -2.52 -14.76 33.80
CA ASP A 37 -2.39 -13.79 34.89
C ASP A 37 -3.13 -12.46 34.61
N GLY A 38 -3.74 -12.32 33.43
CA GLY A 38 -4.45 -11.13 33.01
C GLY A 38 -3.58 -10.06 32.34
N ASN A 39 -2.25 -10.24 32.30
CA ASN A 39 -1.35 -9.35 31.57
C ASN A 39 -1.43 -9.60 30.06
N TRP A 40 -0.99 -8.63 29.26
CA TRP A 40 -0.82 -8.82 27.82
C TRP A 40 0.59 -9.30 27.51
N GLU A 41 0.72 -10.15 26.47
CA GLU A 41 2.01 -10.43 25.85
C GLU A 41 2.75 -9.12 25.53
N ARG A 42 4.07 -9.11 25.74
CA ARG A 42 4.91 -7.93 25.52
C ARG A 42 5.86 -8.13 24.33
N PRO A 43 5.78 -7.29 23.28
CA PRO A 43 6.75 -7.33 22.19
C PRO A 43 8.21 -7.19 22.62
N SER A 44 8.47 -6.47 23.72
CA SER A 44 9.82 -6.31 24.29
C SER A 44 10.44 -7.62 24.72
N ASP A 45 9.61 -8.61 25.05
CA ASP A 45 10.04 -9.89 25.61
C ASP A 45 9.97 -10.99 24.52
N ASN A 46 10.00 -10.58 23.24
CA ASN A 46 9.78 -11.43 22.06
C ASN A 46 8.45 -12.21 22.09
N GLN A 47 7.43 -11.68 22.77
CA GLN A 47 6.08 -12.23 22.76
C GLN A 47 5.19 -11.54 21.72
N GLY A 48 4.12 -12.21 21.31
CA GLY A 48 3.28 -11.72 20.22
C GLY A 48 3.74 -12.20 18.85
N ARG A 49 3.03 -11.75 17.81
CA ARG A 49 3.46 -11.92 16.41
C ARG A 49 3.38 -10.59 15.70
N ARG A 50 4.49 -10.14 15.13
CA ARG A 50 4.54 -8.96 14.25
C ARG A 50 4.70 -9.42 12.81
N ILE A 51 3.79 -9.02 11.94
CA ILE A 51 3.82 -9.31 10.50
C ILE A 51 3.94 -8.02 9.70
N LYS A 52 4.68 -8.08 8.59
CA LYS A 52 4.84 -6.99 7.63
C LYS A 52 3.83 -7.20 6.51
N ILE A 53 2.95 -6.24 6.29
CA ILE A 53 1.96 -6.26 5.20
C ILE A 53 2.43 -5.30 4.13
N ASN A 54 2.62 -5.79 2.90
CA ASN A 54 2.98 -4.91 1.77
C ASN A 54 1.73 -4.19 1.21
N LEU A 55 1.93 -3.23 0.30
CA LEU A 55 0.85 -2.43 -0.26
C LEU A 55 -0.21 -3.28 -1.01
N GLY A 56 0.20 -4.29 -1.77
CA GLY A 56 -0.72 -5.16 -2.50
C GLY A 56 -1.59 -6.01 -1.57
N GLU A 57 -0.99 -6.56 -0.51
CA GLU A 57 -1.71 -7.24 0.55
C GLU A 57 -2.68 -6.29 1.25
N LEU A 58 -2.25 -5.07 1.57
CA LEU A 58 -3.09 -4.05 2.20
C LEU A 58 -4.33 -3.71 1.37
N ILE A 59 -4.22 -3.69 0.04
CA ILE A 59 -5.36 -3.56 -0.88
C ILE A 59 -6.30 -4.75 -0.75
N MET A 60 -5.78 -5.99 -0.69
CA MET A 60 -6.61 -7.18 -0.50
C MET A 60 -7.35 -7.17 0.85
N ILE A 61 -6.67 -6.74 1.92
CA ILE A 61 -7.29 -6.53 3.23
C ILE A 61 -8.45 -5.54 3.10
N ARG A 62 -8.22 -4.38 2.45
CA ARG A 62 -9.25 -3.36 2.24
C ARG A 62 -10.47 -3.91 1.48
N ARG A 63 -10.26 -4.74 0.45
CA ARG A 63 -11.36 -5.36 -0.31
C ARG A 63 -12.26 -6.24 0.57
N VAL A 64 -11.67 -6.99 1.51
CA VAL A 64 -12.44 -7.78 2.47
C VAL A 64 -13.21 -6.89 3.45
N LEU A 65 -12.57 -5.83 3.97
CA LEU A 65 -13.24 -4.85 4.85
C LEU A 65 -14.43 -4.17 4.16
N MET A 66 -14.27 -3.78 2.90
CA MET A 66 -15.36 -3.20 2.08
C MET A 66 -16.46 -4.19 1.71
N GLY A 67 -16.21 -5.50 1.84
CA GLY A 67 -17.17 -6.54 1.45
C GLY A 67 -17.22 -6.84 -0.03
N VAL A 68 -16.17 -6.44 -0.75
CA VAL A 68 -15.97 -6.85 -2.14
C VAL A 68 -15.61 -8.34 -2.18
N ASP A 69 -14.72 -8.77 -1.28
CA ASP A 69 -14.34 -10.18 -1.13
C ASP A 69 -14.76 -10.71 0.25
N ASN A 70 -15.25 -11.95 0.32
CA ASN A 70 -15.61 -12.56 1.60
C ASN A 70 -14.39 -12.98 2.43
N ARG A 71 -13.27 -13.28 1.75
CA ARG A 71 -12.05 -13.79 2.37
C ARG A 71 -10.83 -13.54 1.49
N TRP A 72 -9.70 -13.33 2.14
CA TRP A 72 -8.36 -13.37 1.53
C TRP A 72 -7.38 -14.08 2.48
N SER A 73 -6.32 -14.69 1.93
CA SER A 73 -5.25 -15.28 2.73
C SER A 73 -3.94 -15.35 1.96
N THR A 74 -2.83 -15.37 2.69
CA THR A 74 -1.46 -15.51 2.17
C THR A 74 -0.59 -16.26 3.18
N VAL A 75 0.62 -16.65 2.76
CA VAL A 75 1.64 -17.24 3.63
C VAL A 75 2.94 -16.46 3.43
N HIS A 76 3.49 -15.95 4.53
CA HIS A 76 4.83 -15.37 4.55
C HIS A 76 5.84 -16.45 4.93
N VAL A 77 6.99 -16.46 4.24
CA VAL A 77 8.10 -17.34 4.55
C VAL A 77 9.31 -16.49 4.89
N PHE A 78 9.87 -16.66 6.09
CA PHE A 78 11.06 -15.95 6.54
C PHE A 78 11.92 -16.91 7.36
N ASN A 79 13.19 -17.09 6.98
CA ASN A 79 14.11 -18.03 7.63
C ASN A 79 13.47 -19.42 7.85
N GLU A 80 12.83 -19.97 6.81
CA GLU A 80 12.11 -21.26 6.82
C GLU A 80 10.83 -21.32 7.68
N GLU A 81 10.58 -20.31 8.52
CA GLU A 81 9.34 -20.18 9.27
C GLU A 81 8.22 -19.69 8.34
N LYS A 82 7.06 -20.38 8.39
CA LYS A 82 5.86 -20.02 7.63
C LYS A 82 4.84 -19.39 8.56
N THR A 83 4.38 -18.18 8.22
CA THR A 83 3.25 -17.53 8.89
C THR A 83 2.05 -17.45 7.98
N SER A 84 0.94 -18.04 8.41
CA SER A 84 -0.32 -17.97 7.68
C SER A 84 -1.11 -16.75 8.11
N ILE A 85 -1.56 -15.97 7.13
CA ILE A 85 -2.40 -14.78 7.35
C ILE A 85 -3.72 -15.02 6.63
N ALA A 86 -4.83 -14.83 7.33
CA ALA A 86 -6.16 -14.93 6.74
C ALA A 86 -7.09 -13.86 7.30
N ILE A 87 -7.87 -13.26 6.40
CA ILE A 87 -8.89 -12.27 6.76
C ILE A 87 -10.20 -12.71 6.12
N SER A 88 -11.27 -12.71 6.90
CA SER A 88 -12.59 -13.12 6.40
C SER A 88 -13.70 -12.40 7.13
N ARG A 89 -14.81 -12.19 6.44
CA ARG A 89 -16.08 -11.82 7.06
C ARG A 89 -16.62 -12.99 7.88
N ASP A 90 -17.24 -12.68 9.00
CA ASP A 90 -17.96 -13.69 9.78
C ASP A 90 -19.17 -14.19 8.98
N LYS A 91 -19.46 -15.49 9.08
CA LYS A 91 -20.54 -16.12 8.30
C LYS A 91 -21.93 -15.76 8.82
N THR A 92 -22.04 -15.48 10.12
CA THR A 92 -23.29 -15.17 10.81
C THR A 92 -23.49 -13.66 10.91
N HIS A 93 -22.41 -12.92 11.14
CA HIS A 93 -22.41 -11.47 11.32
C HIS A 93 -21.49 -10.81 10.28
N ALA A 94 -21.94 -10.65 9.04
CA ALA A 94 -21.11 -10.23 7.91
C ALA A 94 -20.37 -8.88 8.10
N GLU A 95 -20.81 -8.07 9.06
CA GLU A 95 -20.21 -6.81 9.51
C GLU A 95 -18.97 -6.99 10.43
N HIS A 96 -18.78 -8.19 10.96
CA HIS A 96 -17.59 -8.59 11.72
C HIS A 96 -16.50 -9.11 10.81
N ILE A 97 -15.26 -8.76 11.14
CA ILE A 97 -14.07 -9.21 10.41
C ILE A 97 -13.19 -10.04 11.33
N TRP A 98 -12.83 -11.24 10.89
CA TRP A 98 -11.82 -12.06 11.52
C TRP A 98 -10.48 -11.83 10.85
N ILE A 99 -9.48 -11.46 11.64
CA ILE A 99 -8.07 -11.44 11.24
C ILE A 99 -7.36 -12.55 12.01
N MET A 100 -6.76 -13.48 11.28
CA MET A 100 -6.12 -14.68 11.79
C MET A 100 -4.65 -14.68 11.35
N VAL A 101 -3.75 -14.82 12.31
CA VAL A 101 -2.30 -14.88 12.09
C VAL A 101 -1.74 -15.92 13.03
N ASP A 102 -1.29 -17.05 12.48
CA ASP A 102 -0.84 -18.22 13.26
C ASP A 102 -1.85 -18.61 14.35
N LYS A 103 -1.47 -18.52 15.64
CA LYS A 103 -2.36 -18.81 16.78
C LYS A 103 -3.32 -17.66 17.12
N TYR A 104 -3.07 -16.44 16.61
CA TYR A 104 -3.81 -15.24 16.97
C TYR A 104 -5.09 -15.13 16.15
N ARG A 105 -6.20 -14.82 16.82
CA ARG A 105 -7.50 -14.57 16.20
C ARG A 105 -8.09 -13.30 16.79
N LYS A 106 -8.29 -12.27 15.97
CA LYS A 106 -8.94 -11.01 16.35
C LYS A 106 -10.24 -10.86 15.58
N ASN A 107 -11.34 -10.79 16.33
CA ASN A 107 -12.61 -10.30 15.82
C ASN A 107 -12.60 -8.76 15.89
N ILE A 108 -12.72 -8.12 14.74
CA ILE A 108 -12.88 -6.67 14.59
C ILE A 108 -14.38 -6.40 14.48
N ARG A 109 -14.90 -5.68 15.47
CA ARG A 109 -16.33 -5.34 15.57
C ARG A 109 -16.68 -4.19 14.62
N PRO A 110 -17.96 -3.96 14.28
CA PRO A 110 -18.33 -3.00 13.23
C PRO A 110 -17.73 -1.59 13.39
N PRO A 111 -17.72 -0.96 14.58
CA PRO A 111 -17.07 0.35 14.73
C PRO A 111 -15.55 0.30 14.52
N GLU A 112 -14.90 -0.80 14.94
CA GLU A 112 -13.47 -1.03 14.73
C GLU A 112 -13.17 -1.32 13.25
N THR A 113 -14.09 -2.00 12.55
CA THR A 113 -14.00 -2.31 11.11
C THR A 113 -14.00 -1.02 10.31
N GLU A 114 -14.91 -0.10 10.61
CA GLU A 114 -15.00 1.19 9.91
C GLU A 114 -13.75 2.04 10.12
N ILE A 115 -13.28 2.13 11.38
CA ILE A 115 -12.04 2.85 11.71
C ILE A 115 -10.85 2.24 10.95
N LEU A 116 -10.74 0.91 10.91
CA LEU A 116 -9.66 0.23 10.21
C LEU A 116 -9.76 0.44 8.70
N LEU A 117 -10.96 0.41 8.12
CA LEU A 117 -11.19 0.65 6.70
C LEU A 117 -10.75 2.06 6.28
N LEU A 118 -11.19 3.09 7.02
CA LEU A 118 -10.81 4.48 6.78
C LEU A 118 -9.30 4.68 6.95
N LEU A 119 -8.71 4.10 7.99
CA LEU A 119 -7.27 4.17 8.24
C LEU A 119 -6.48 3.50 7.12
N ILE A 120 -6.87 2.31 6.68
CA ILE A 120 -6.20 1.60 5.59
C ILE A 120 -6.32 2.38 4.28
N ALA A 121 -7.50 2.94 3.97
CA ALA A 121 -7.68 3.77 2.78
C ALA A 121 -6.76 4.99 2.79
N HIS A 122 -6.69 5.71 3.92
CA HIS A 122 -5.77 6.84 4.13
C HIS A 122 -4.32 6.42 3.91
N ILE A 123 -3.87 5.34 4.56
CA ILE A 123 -2.49 4.88 4.46
C ILE A 123 -2.13 4.39 3.06
N ILE A 124 -3.02 3.68 2.35
CA ILE A 124 -2.77 3.29 0.96
C ILE A 124 -2.51 4.53 0.10
N SER A 125 -3.34 5.56 0.22
CA SER A 125 -3.17 6.81 -0.53
C SER A 125 -1.82 7.47 -0.21
N GLU A 126 -1.48 7.59 1.08
CA GLU A 126 -0.20 8.18 1.53
C GLU A 126 1.01 7.41 1.00
N LYS A 127 0.97 6.06 1.06
CA LYS A 127 2.07 5.23 0.56
C LYS A 127 2.22 5.30 -0.95
N ILE A 128 1.12 5.34 -1.70
CA ILE A 128 1.19 5.53 -3.15
C ILE A 128 1.88 6.86 -3.46
N GLU A 129 1.48 7.94 -2.80
CA GLU A 129 2.07 9.27 -3.06
C GLU A 129 3.56 9.34 -2.70
N HIS A 130 3.97 8.75 -1.57
CA HIS A 130 5.29 9.04 -0.99
C HIS A 130 6.30 7.90 -1.08
N ALA A 131 5.83 6.65 -1.05
CA ALA A 131 6.70 5.48 -1.09
C ALA A 131 6.91 4.95 -2.52
N THR A 132 5.95 5.17 -3.43
CA THR A 132 6.05 4.70 -4.83
C THR A 132 6.51 5.77 -5.81
N ALA A 133 6.52 7.05 -5.40
CA ALA A 133 6.98 8.12 -6.27
C ALA A 133 8.47 7.96 -6.56
N VAL A 134 8.82 7.90 -7.85
CA VAL A 134 10.21 7.99 -8.30
C VAL A 134 10.75 9.31 -7.78
N LYS A 135 11.66 9.26 -6.80
CA LYS A 135 12.48 10.41 -6.45
C LYS A 135 13.37 10.68 -7.65
N PHE A 136 12.86 11.44 -8.63
CA PHE A 136 13.69 12.03 -9.67
C PHE A 136 14.72 12.86 -8.93
N GLY A 137 15.91 12.28 -8.75
CA GLY A 137 17.01 12.95 -8.11
C GLY A 137 17.14 14.29 -8.79
N SER A 138 17.21 15.35 -7.99
CA SER A 138 17.70 16.66 -8.40
C SER A 138 18.86 16.41 -9.36
N TYR A 139 18.61 16.56 -10.66
CA TYR A 139 19.65 16.55 -11.67
C TYR A 139 20.43 17.82 -11.39
N ASN A 140 21.40 17.71 -10.48
CA ASN A 140 22.47 18.68 -10.36
C ASN A 140 23.08 18.75 -11.75
N SER A 141 22.72 19.79 -12.48
CA SER A 141 23.34 20.22 -13.72
C SER A 141 24.80 20.58 -13.43
N LYS A 142 25.63 19.56 -13.20
CA LYS A 142 27.06 19.68 -13.39
C LYS A 142 27.22 19.86 -14.89
N SER A 143 27.29 21.13 -15.29
CA SER A 143 27.76 21.58 -16.59
C SER A 143 29.07 20.84 -16.90
N HIS A 144 28.98 19.80 -17.73
CA HIS A 144 30.15 19.26 -18.38
C HIS A 144 30.67 20.35 -19.31
N LYS A 145 31.71 21.08 -18.86
CA LYS A 145 32.61 21.79 -19.77
C LYS A 145 33.27 20.73 -20.64
N VAL A 146 32.73 20.53 -21.83
CA VAL A 146 33.41 19.83 -22.91
C VAL A 146 34.60 20.70 -23.31
N ILE A 147 35.80 20.22 -23.02
CA ILE A 147 37.04 20.78 -23.57
C ILE A 147 37.12 20.27 -25.01
N THR A 148 36.82 21.15 -25.96
CA THR A 148 37.03 20.91 -27.39
C THR A 148 38.52 21.09 -27.69
N LYS A 149 39.23 20.00 -27.96
CA LYS A 149 40.44 20.04 -28.78
C LYS A 149 40.03 19.68 -30.21
N GLY A 150 40.31 20.58 -31.14
CA GLY A 150 39.85 20.51 -32.51
C GLY A 150 40.48 19.39 -33.33
N SER A 151 39.77 19.02 -34.39
CA SER A 151 40.32 18.90 -35.73
C SER A 151 39.17 18.94 -36.73
N GLU A 152 39.39 19.67 -37.82
CA GLU A 152 38.43 20.11 -38.82
C GLU A 152 38.12 19.05 -39.90
N ASN A 153 37.09 19.38 -40.70
CA ASN A 153 36.74 18.91 -42.06
C ASN A 153 35.88 17.62 -42.13
N ASN A 154 34.81 17.49 -42.92
CA ASN A 154 34.20 18.37 -43.93
C ASN A 154 32.75 17.88 -44.25
N GLU A 155 31.89 18.85 -44.56
CA GLU A 155 30.87 18.91 -45.63
C GLU A 155 29.65 17.96 -45.76
N ASN A 156 28.50 18.65 -45.94
CA ASN A 156 27.34 18.36 -46.80
C ASN A 156 26.32 17.29 -46.35
N GLN A 157 25.00 17.41 -46.53
CA GLN A 157 24.04 18.48 -46.83
C GLN A 157 22.64 17.82 -46.72
N THR A 158 21.63 18.55 -46.25
CA THR A 158 20.17 18.35 -46.53
C THR A 158 19.41 17.14 -45.95
N ARG A 159 18.42 17.42 -45.09
CA ARG A 159 16.96 17.27 -45.35
C ARG A 159 16.17 17.55 -44.06
N LYS A 160 15.50 18.70 -44.03
CA LYS A 160 14.34 18.97 -43.18
C LYS A 160 13.08 18.53 -43.95
N ILE A 161 12.02 18.26 -43.18
CA ILE A 161 10.60 18.14 -43.54
C ILE A 161 10.11 16.68 -43.48
N GLU A 162 9.50 16.33 -42.34
CA GLU A 162 8.20 15.65 -42.18
C GLU A 162 8.15 14.92 -40.83
N ASN A 163 7.42 15.48 -39.86
CA ASN A 163 6.77 14.77 -38.74
C ASN A 163 6.10 15.82 -37.84
N ARG A 164 5.05 16.48 -38.34
CA ARG A 164 4.22 17.39 -37.51
C ARG A 164 2.78 16.90 -37.29
N ASP A 165 2.41 15.76 -37.84
CA ASP A 165 1.04 15.22 -37.76
C ASP A 165 0.87 14.02 -36.81
N LYS A 166 1.95 13.56 -36.15
CA LYS A 166 1.86 12.48 -35.15
C LYS A 166 1.51 12.95 -33.73
N TYR A 167 1.74 14.21 -33.38
CA TYR A 167 1.59 14.72 -32.01
C TYR A 167 0.16 15.15 -31.62
N LYS A 168 -0.82 15.10 -32.54
CA LYS A 168 -2.22 15.47 -32.23
C LYS A 168 -3.13 14.29 -31.93
N ASN A 169 -2.82 13.09 -32.41
CA ASN A 169 -3.69 11.92 -32.17
C ASN A 169 -3.43 11.28 -30.80
N ASP A 170 -2.18 11.25 -30.33
CA ASP A 170 -1.86 10.68 -29.00
C ASP A 170 -2.49 11.47 -27.84
N LYS A 171 -2.71 12.78 -28.03
CA LYS A 171 -3.31 13.64 -26.99
C LYS A 171 -4.83 13.48 -26.85
N ILE A 172 -5.51 13.07 -27.92
CA ILE A 172 -6.98 12.90 -27.92
C ILE A 172 -7.36 11.56 -27.28
N GLU A 173 -6.56 10.51 -27.49
CA GLU A 173 -6.78 9.20 -26.84
C GLU A 173 -6.49 9.25 -25.33
N GLU A 174 -5.50 10.03 -24.89
CA GLU A 174 -5.15 10.16 -23.46
C GLU A 174 -6.23 10.95 -22.68
N ASP A 175 -6.86 11.95 -23.30
CA ASP A 175 -7.92 12.74 -22.69
C ASP A 175 -9.26 11.97 -22.60
N GLN A 176 -9.58 11.13 -23.59
CA GLN A 176 -10.77 10.26 -23.56
C GLN A 176 -10.64 9.12 -22.54
N MET A 177 -9.45 8.49 -22.45
CA MET A 177 -9.19 7.44 -21.45
C MET A 177 -9.20 8.00 -20.01
N ASN A 178 -8.81 9.26 -19.82
CA ASN A 178 -8.86 9.91 -18.51
C ASN A 178 -10.28 10.33 -18.11
N SER A 179 -11.18 10.69 -19.04
CA SER A 179 -12.57 11.00 -18.69
C SER A 179 -13.35 9.76 -18.25
N GLU A 180 -13.15 8.62 -18.92
CA GLU A 180 -13.82 7.36 -18.57
C GLU A 180 -13.35 6.80 -17.22
N LYS A 181 -12.04 6.90 -16.92
CA LYS A 181 -11.52 6.54 -15.59
C LYS A 181 -12.11 7.42 -14.49
N LYS A 182 -12.22 8.73 -14.71
CA LYS A 182 -12.78 9.66 -13.72
C LYS A 182 -14.26 9.35 -13.42
N GLU A 183 -15.03 8.96 -14.44
CA GLU A 183 -16.43 8.57 -14.27
C GLU A 183 -16.59 7.24 -13.52
N TYR A 184 -15.70 6.28 -13.75
CA TYR A 184 -15.69 5.01 -13.00
C TYR A 184 -15.43 5.22 -11.50
N TYR A 185 -14.45 6.06 -11.13
CA TYR A 185 -14.14 6.36 -9.73
C TYR A 185 -15.26 7.18 -9.05
N CYS A 186 -15.94 8.09 -9.74
CA CYS A 186 -17.08 8.82 -9.17
C CYS A 186 -18.33 7.94 -8.96
N LYS A 187 -18.54 6.88 -9.76
CA LYS A 187 -19.67 5.95 -9.59
C LYS A 187 -19.42 4.86 -8.56
N THR A 188 -18.17 4.50 -8.29
CA THR A 188 -17.82 3.45 -7.31
C THR A 188 -17.52 3.97 -5.90
N PHE A 189 -17.34 5.29 -5.72
CA PHE A 189 -16.99 5.91 -4.44
C PHE A 189 -17.94 7.02 -3.97
N SER A 190 -19.09 7.23 -4.63
CA SER A 190 -20.15 8.08 -4.08
C SER A 190 -20.98 7.29 -3.06
N ILE A 191 -20.85 7.64 -1.78
CA ILE A 191 -21.82 7.33 -0.71
C ILE A 191 -22.99 8.30 -0.84
#